data_AF-A0A0B4DW86-F1
#
_entry.id   AF-A0A0B4DW86-F1
#
_cell.length_a   1.000
_cell.length_b   1.000
_cell.length_c   1.000
_cell.angle_alpha   90.00
_cell.angle_beta   90.00
_cell.angle_gamma   90.00
#
_symmetry.space_group_name_H-M   'P 1'
#
loop_
_entity.id
_entity.type
_entity.pdbx_description
1 polymer ?
#
loop_
_entity_poly.entity_id
_entity_poly.type
_entity_poly.pdbx_seq_one_letter_code
_entity_poly.pdbx_strand_id
1 'polypeptide(L)'
;MLLTAVLDGSRVDATTYTADTWAELQKSEDRKRMVMPVCGVRAVAKTRGPVTRYFAHHKRAGCKVDHGGESPQHLALKEALKLCIDRVPGWHAILEHPHPSREWIIDVLAESDDLTKAVAFEVQLSSQTPEKYFTRSQRYFDSRAFPVWLIPRQLEYHETKVPVVVTGFGKTADVPEDPSELLALPAGQNFVMAGDNVGAFVEALLLKGPSWQHGTPHAQAEARKAAAEAAAAAAEAERRNQEAIKQAIVVMNDLSASPASAFGQHTVRTQADTYIWGSLTCCWDCDEPMLVWDARTWAWGGGMPNLKVKSEVDRKRFENHPEVHRAVDHWIKAVRADVKKAVIENRRTKASGRYYSAFVCPSCDRTMGQFFISCIRPEKWSLLGSPAVAPQPLTPVVQKPVWPPPAVVVPKRAAAAPATRTRCRIHGDPKEECDWCQNRPSPRLGRRY
;
A
#
# COMPACT_ATOMS: atom_id res chain seq x y z
N MET A 1 -33.30 -16.85 -28.54
CA MET A 1 -34.56 -16.11 -28.70
C MET A 1 -34.17 -14.66 -28.55
N LEU A 2 -34.72 -13.74 -29.32
CA LEU A 2 -34.36 -12.32 -29.28
C LEU A 2 -35.62 -11.47 -29.34
N LEU A 3 -35.60 -10.28 -28.74
CA LEU A 3 -36.67 -9.30 -28.87
C LEU A 3 -36.62 -8.56 -30.21
N THR A 4 -35.50 -8.63 -30.93
CA THR A 4 -35.33 -7.87 -32.17
C THR A 4 -34.98 -8.72 -33.39
N ALA A 5 -35.35 -8.19 -34.55
CA ALA A 5 -35.02 -8.70 -35.87
C ALA A 5 -34.71 -7.54 -36.82
N VAL A 6 -34.29 -7.86 -38.04
CA VAL A 6 -34.13 -6.90 -39.14
C VAL A 6 -35.06 -7.30 -40.28
N LEU A 7 -35.85 -6.36 -40.77
CA LEU A 7 -36.72 -6.49 -41.94
C LEU A 7 -36.32 -5.43 -42.95
N ASP A 8 -35.87 -5.85 -44.15
CA ASP A 8 -35.50 -4.96 -45.25
C ASP A 8 -34.54 -3.82 -44.82
N GLY A 9 -33.57 -4.16 -43.96
CA GLY A 9 -32.58 -3.22 -43.41
C GLY A 9 -33.03 -2.42 -42.18
N SER A 10 -34.32 -2.46 -41.84
CA SER A 10 -34.90 -1.77 -40.69
C SER A 10 -35.00 -2.68 -39.47
N ARG A 11 -34.72 -2.14 -38.28
CA ARG A 11 -34.87 -2.88 -37.02
C ARG A 11 -36.35 -3.07 -36.69
N VAL A 12 -36.72 -4.28 -36.26
CA VAL A 12 -38.06 -4.63 -35.79
C VAL A 12 -37.95 -5.05 -34.32
N ASP A 13 -38.78 -4.45 -33.47
CA ASP A 13 -38.81 -4.69 -32.02
C ASP A 13 -40.13 -5.38 -31.64
N ALA A 14 -40.05 -6.60 -31.10
CA ALA A 14 -41.21 -7.40 -30.71
C ALA A 14 -42.05 -6.75 -29.60
N THR A 15 -41.44 -5.90 -28.76
CA THR A 15 -42.11 -5.21 -27.64
C THR A 15 -43.05 -4.10 -28.10
N THR A 16 -42.91 -3.63 -29.34
CA THR A 16 -43.75 -2.58 -29.92
C THR A 16 -45.06 -3.11 -30.53
N TYR A 17 -45.22 -4.43 -30.62
CA TYR A 17 -46.39 -5.07 -31.21
C TYR A 17 -47.46 -5.41 -30.17
N THR A 18 -48.70 -5.05 -30.47
CA THR A 18 -49.88 -5.61 -29.80
C THR A 18 -50.09 -7.07 -30.18
N ALA A 19 -50.98 -7.78 -29.48
CA ALA A 19 -51.32 -9.17 -29.82
C ALA A 19 -51.81 -9.31 -31.28
N ASP A 20 -52.67 -8.39 -31.71
CA ASP A 20 -53.27 -8.42 -33.05
C ASP A 20 -52.23 -8.10 -34.13
N THR A 21 -51.48 -7.00 -33.96
CA THR A 21 -50.43 -6.61 -34.93
C THR A 21 -49.30 -7.63 -35.02
N TRP A 22 -49.00 -8.34 -33.92
CA TRP A 22 -48.06 -9.47 -33.94
C TRP A 22 -48.60 -10.66 -34.74
N ALA A 23 -49.88 -10.99 -34.55
CA ALA A 23 -50.53 -12.06 -35.31
C ALA A 23 -50.62 -11.71 -36.81
N GLU A 24 -50.80 -10.44 -37.16
CA GLU A 24 -50.72 -9.94 -38.53
C GLU A 24 -49.30 -10.09 -39.09
N LEU A 25 -48.26 -9.67 -38.36
CA LEU A 25 -46.86 -9.87 -38.76
C LEU A 25 -46.58 -11.36 -39.03
N GLN A 26 -47.05 -12.26 -38.17
CA GLN A 26 -46.89 -13.71 -38.32
C GLN A 26 -47.57 -14.29 -39.56
N LYS A 27 -48.59 -13.62 -40.11
CA LYS A 27 -49.30 -14.03 -41.34
C LYS A 27 -48.79 -13.31 -42.57
N SER A 28 -48.16 -12.14 -42.42
CA SER A 28 -47.65 -11.30 -43.50
C SER A 28 -46.59 -11.98 -44.37
N GLU A 29 -46.33 -11.44 -45.56
CA GLU A 29 -45.20 -11.86 -46.40
C GLU A 29 -43.85 -11.38 -45.84
N ASP A 30 -43.84 -10.31 -45.06
CA ASP A 30 -42.64 -9.73 -44.43
C ASP A 30 -41.92 -10.74 -43.54
N ARG A 31 -42.67 -11.62 -42.88
CA ARG A 31 -42.11 -12.72 -42.06
C ARG A 31 -41.12 -13.62 -42.81
N LYS A 32 -41.16 -13.65 -44.15
CA LYS A 32 -40.22 -14.44 -44.97
C LYS A 32 -38.89 -13.72 -45.19
N ARG A 33 -38.87 -12.39 -45.07
CA ARG A 33 -37.70 -11.52 -45.29
C ARG A 33 -36.98 -11.10 -44.00
N MET A 34 -37.59 -11.34 -42.84
CA MET A 34 -36.96 -11.04 -41.55
C MET A 34 -35.70 -11.87 -41.32
N VAL A 35 -34.67 -11.24 -40.76
CA VAL A 35 -33.39 -11.88 -40.40
C VAL A 35 -32.97 -11.53 -38.97
N MET A 36 -32.16 -12.40 -38.38
CA MET A 36 -31.56 -12.18 -37.08
C MET A 36 -30.48 -11.09 -37.19
N PRO A 37 -30.38 -10.14 -36.25
CA PRO A 37 -29.57 -8.92 -36.39
C PRO A 37 -28.06 -9.18 -36.51
N VAL A 38 -27.56 -10.26 -35.90
CA VAL A 38 -26.12 -10.55 -35.82
C VAL A 38 -25.67 -11.43 -36.98
N CYS A 39 -26.34 -12.57 -37.16
CA CYS A 39 -25.92 -13.60 -38.12
C CYS A 39 -26.57 -13.45 -39.50
N GLY A 40 -27.57 -12.58 -39.66
CA GLY A 40 -28.30 -12.40 -40.92
C GLY A 40 -29.13 -13.61 -41.35
N VAL A 41 -29.21 -14.66 -40.53
CA VAL A 41 -30.01 -15.85 -40.83
C VAL A 41 -31.49 -15.54 -40.67
N ARG A 42 -32.33 -16.13 -41.51
CA ARG A 42 -33.79 -15.94 -41.48
C ARG A 42 -34.38 -16.12 -40.08
N ALA A 43 -35.11 -15.11 -39.63
CA ALA A 43 -35.85 -15.08 -38.39
C ALA A 43 -37.30 -15.56 -38.60
N VAL A 44 -37.94 -15.96 -37.50
CA VAL A 44 -39.38 -16.25 -37.41
C VAL A 44 -39.93 -15.63 -36.14
N ALA A 45 -41.04 -14.91 -36.26
CA ALA A 45 -41.81 -14.36 -35.16
C ALA A 45 -42.54 -15.49 -34.42
N LYS A 46 -42.27 -15.66 -33.12
CA LYS A 46 -42.85 -16.69 -32.27
C LYS A 46 -43.46 -16.07 -31.01
N THR A 47 -44.38 -16.84 -30.43
CA THR A 47 -44.99 -16.51 -29.14
C THR A 47 -44.80 -17.71 -28.21
N ARG A 48 -44.48 -17.47 -26.93
CA ARG A 48 -44.46 -18.49 -25.88
C ARG A 48 -45.39 -18.04 -24.76
N GLY A 49 -46.38 -18.88 -24.45
CA GLY A 49 -47.48 -18.48 -23.57
C GLY A 49 -48.33 -17.35 -24.19
N PRO A 50 -49.12 -16.63 -23.37
CA PRO A 50 -49.98 -15.56 -23.86
C PRO A 50 -49.24 -14.25 -24.17
N VAL A 51 -48.04 -14.04 -23.61
CA VAL A 51 -47.42 -12.70 -23.53
C VAL A 51 -46.05 -12.58 -24.18
N THR A 52 -45.17 -13.59 -24.08
CA THR A 52 -43.78 -13.43 -24.57
C THR A 52 -43.70 -13.56 -26.09
N ARG A 53 -43.52 -12.43 -26.77
CA ARG A 53 -43.25 -12.32 -28.21
C ARG A 53 -41.75 -12.24 -28.46
N TYR A 54 -41.24 -12.97 -29.45
CA TYR A 54 -39.81 -12.98 -29.76
C TYR A 54 -39.52 -13.47 -31.17
N PHE A 55 -38.32 -13.17 -31.64
CA PHE A 55 -37.76 -13.71 -32.87
C PHE A 55 -36.84 -14.90 -32.56
N ALA A 56 -36.92 -15.91 -33.40
CA ALA A 56 -36.04 -17.08 -33.36
C ALA A 56 -35.53 -17.41 -34.75
N HIS A 57 -34.45 -18.19 -34.81
CA HIS A 57 -33.99 -18.76 -36.07
C HIS A 57 -35.08 -19.66 -36.66
N HIS A 58 -35.40 -19.46 -37.95
CA HIS A 58 -36.30 -20.37 -38.68
C HIS A 58 -35.67 -21.76 -38.83
N LYS A 59 -34.37 -21.80 -39.18
CA LYS A 59 -33.49 -22.97 -39.11
C LYS A 59 -32.13 -22.49 -38.60
N ARG A 60 -31.44 -23.29 -37.78
CA ARG A 60 -30.09 -22.95 -37.30
C ARG A 60 -28.99 -23.21 -38.34
N ALA A 61 -29.30 -23.90 -39.43
CA ALA A 61 -28.35 -24.15 -40.52
C ALA A 61 -27.84 -22.81 -41.08
N GLY A 62 -26.52 -22.61 -41.08
CA GLY A 62 -25.85 -21.38 -41.53
C GLY A 62 -25.52 -20.37 -40.41
N CYS A 63 -26.04 -20.57 -39.19
CA CYS A 63 -25.66 -19.74 -38.05
C CYS A 63 -24.36 -20.25 -37.41
N LYS A 64 -23.27 -19.49 -37.55
CA LYS A 64 -21.98 -19.79 -36.91
C LYS A 64 -21.79 -19.16 -35.53
N VAL A 65 -22.74 -18.34 -35.10
CA VAL A 65 -22.71 -17.63 -33.82
C VAL A 65 -23.40 -18.48 -32.76
N ASP A 66 -22.73 -18.69 -31.63
CA ASP A 66 -23.38 -19.24 -30.44
C ASP A 66 -24.27 -18.16 -29.82
N HIS A 67 -25.57 -18.31 -30.01
CA HIS A 67 -26.54 -17.32 -29.55
C HIS A 67 -26.95 -17.49 -28.09
N GLY A 68 -26.51 -18.53 -27.38
CA GLY A 68 -27.02 -18.85 -26.05
C GLY A 68 -28.54 -19.10 -26.04
N GLY A 69 -29.00 -19.91 -25.10
CA GLY A 69 -30.44 -20.04 -24.86
C GLY A 69 -30.92 -18.88 -23.99
N GLU A 70 -31.34 -17.76 -24.57
CA GLU A 70 -32.11 -16.76 -23.80
C GLU A 70 -33.41 -17.40 -23.30
N SER A 71 -33.85 -17.10 -22.08
CA SER A 71 -35.09 -17.61 -21.49
C SER A 71 -36.20 -16.55 -21.49
N PRO A 72 -37.48 -16.89 -21.30
CA PRO A 72 -38.55 -15.89 -21.18
C PRO A 72 -38.30 -14.87 -20.07
N GLN A 73 -37.71 -15.29 -18.95
CA GLN A 73 -37.28 -14.40 -17.87
C GLN A 73 -36.27 -13.36 -18.35
N HIS A 74 -35.34 -13.76 -19.21
CA HIS A 74 -34.34 -12.86 -19.79
C HIS A 74 -35.02 -11.79 -20.66
N LEU A 75 -35.95 -12.21 -21.53
CA LEU A 75 -36.71 -11.30 -22.40
C LEU A 75 -37.60 -10.35 -21.59
N ALA A 76 -38.32 -10.87 -20.59
CA ALA A 76 -39.20 -10.06 -19.75
C ALA A 76 -38.43 -8.97 -18.99
N LEU A 77 -37.23 -9.28 -18.45
CA LEU A 77 -36.44 -8.26 -17.77
C LEU A 77 -35.87 -7.21 -18.74
N LYS A 78 -35.48 -7.61 -19.96
CA LYS A 78 -35.07 -6.65 -21.01
C LYS A 78 -36.22 -5.71 -21.39
N GLU A 79 -37.43 -6.25 -21.55
CA GLU A 79 -38.63 -5.49 -21.87
C GLU A 79 -39.01 -4.53 -20.73
N ALA A 80 -38.97 -4.99 -19.48
CA ALA A 80 -39.19 -4.16 -18.30
C ALA A 80 -38.21 -2.97 -18.26
N LEU A 81 -36.92 -3.24 -18.49
CA LEU A 81 -35.89 -2.21 -18.55
C LEU A 81 -36.18 -1.20 -19.67
N LYS A 82 -36.51 -1.66 -20.88
CA LYS A 82 -36.88 -0.78 -21.99
C LYS A 82 -38.04 0.14 -21.60
N LEU A 83 -39.13 -0.42 -21.07
CA LEU A 83 -40.30 0.35 -20.64
C LEU A 83 -39.96 1.39 -19.58
N CYS A 84 -39.05 1.07 -18.66
CA CYS A 84 -38.60 2.01 -17.64
C CYS A 84 -37.74 3.14 -18.24
N ILE A 85 -36.77 2.79 -19.09
CA ILE A 85 -35.82 3.74 -19.70
C ILE A 85 -36.58 4.73 -20.59
N ASP A 86 -37.49 4.26 -21.44
CA ASP A 86 -38.27 5.12 -22.35
C ASP A 86 -39.24 6.08 -21.62
N ARG A 87 -39.49 5.85 -20.32
CA ARG A 87 -40.28 6.77 -19.48
C ARG A 87 -39.43 7.88 -18.86
N VAL A 88 -38.10 7.75 -18.86
CA VAL A 88 -37.20 8.77 -18.31
C VAL A 88 -37.01 9.87 -19.35
N PRO A 89 -37.34 11.14 -19.04
CA PRO A 89 -37.17 12.23 -20.01
C PRO A 89 -35.73 12.37 -20.50
N GLY A 90 -35.55 12.49 -21.82
CA GLY A 90 -34.24 12.67 -22.44
C GLY A 90 -33.47 11.38 -22.69
N TRP A 91 -34.11 10.21 -22.54
CA TRP A 91 -33.50 8.89 -22.72
C TRP A 91 -34.37 7.97 -23.56
N HIS A 92 -33.73 7.10 -24.33
CA HIS A 92 -34.39 6.02 -25.07
C HIS A 92 -33.65 4.70 -24.91
N ALA A 93 -34.40 3.60 -24.93
CA ALA A 93 -33.88 2.24 -24.87
C ALA A 93 -33.78 1.57 -26.24
N ILE A 94 -32.61 1.02 -26.51
CA ILE A 94 -32.29 0.19 -27.66
C ILE A 94 -32.02 -1.22 -27.16
N LEU A 95 -32.99 -2.14 -27.33
CA LEU A 95 -32.80 -3.56 -27.05
C LEU A 95 -31.69 -4.11 -27.92
N GLU A 96 -30.94 -5.11 -27.46
CA GLU A 96 -30.05 -5.97 -28.24
C GLU A 96 -29.17 -5.18 -29.23
N HIS A 97 -28.52 -4.12 -28.72
CA HIS A 97 -27.72 -3.19 -29.49
C HIS A 97 -26.37 -3.85 -29.84
N PRO A 98 -26.08 -4.17 -31.11
CA PRO A 98 -24.82 -4.76 -31.49
C PRO A 98 -23.72 -3.71 -31.48
N HIS A 99 -22.55 -4.06 -30.97
CA HIS A 99 -21.35 -3.25 -31.17
C HIS A 99 -21.09 -3.07 -32.70
N PRO A 100 -20.47 -1.97 -33.17
CA PRO A 100 -20.17 -1.78 -34.59
C PRO A 100 -19.39 -2.93 -35.26
N SER A 101 -18.48 -3.60 -34.53
CA SER A 101 -17.78 -4.80 -35.03
C SER A 101 -18.66 -6.05 -35.10
N ARG A 102 -19.86 -6.01 -34.51
CA ARG A 102 -20.83 -7.11 -34.34
C ARG A 102 -20.32 -8.30 -33.54
N GLU A 103 -19.20 -8.17 -32.84
CA GLU A 103 -18.60 -9.23 -32.04
C GLU A 103 -19.32 -9.47 -30.70
N TRP A 104 -20.09 -8.47 -30.24
CA TRP A 104 -20.86 -8.55 -29.00
C TRP A 104 -22.08 -7.62 -29.08
N ILE A 105 -23.02 -7.83 -28.16
CA ILE A 105 -24.33 -7.19 -28.12
C ILE A 105 -24.58 -6.74 -26.68
N ILE A 106 -25.18 -5.56 -26.53
CA ILE A 106 -25.72 -5.07 -25.28
C ILE A 106 -27.17 -5.52 -25.18
N ASP A 107 -27.56 -6.13 -24.06
CA ASP A 107 -28.95 -6.58 -23.87
C ASP A 107 -29.95 -5.42 -23.95
N VAL A 108 -29.72 -4.32 -23.23
CA VAL A 108 -30.47 -3.06 -23.35
C VAL A 108 -29.52 -1.87 -23.20
N LEU A 109 -29.36 -1.08 -24.26
CA LEU A 109 -28.62 0.18 -24.21
C LEU A 109 -29.60 1.32 -23.92
N ALA A 110 -29.38 2.05 -22.84
CA ALA A 110 -29.99 3.37 -22.64
C ALA A 110 -29.04 4.43 -23.19
N GLU A 111 -29.56 5.32 -24.02
CA GLU A 111 -28.81 6.40 -24.65
C GLU A 111 -29.56 7.71 -24.42
N SER A 112 -28.82 8.79 -24.13
CA SER A 112 -29.42 10.11 -23.98
C SER A 112 -29.73 10.73 -25.34
N ASP A 113 -30.76 11.58 -25.41
CA ASP A 113 -31.17 12.26 -26.66
C ASP A 113 -30.02 13.05 -27.31
N ASP A 114 -29.10 13.58 -26.50
CA ASP A 114 -27.91 14.32 -26.94
C ASP A 114 -26.71 13.43 -27.32
N LEU A 115 -26.85 12.11 -27.20
CA LEU A 115 -25.84 11.09 -27.50
C LEU A 115 -24.53 11.23 -26.70
N THR A 116 -24.56 11.96 -25.58
CA THR A 116 -23.36 12.17 -24.75
C THR A 116 -23.21 11.12 -23.65
N LYS A 117 -24.28 10.42 -23.31
CA LYS A 117 -24.31 9.41 -22.24
C LYS A 117 -24.93 8.11 -22.73
N ALA A 118 -24.34 7.01 -22.30
CA ALA A 118 -24.78 5.67 -22.60
C ALA A 118 -24.64 4.78 -21.36
N VAL A 119 -25.66 3.96 -21.10
CA VAL A 119 -25.65 2.94 -20.05
C VAL A 119 -26.02 1.60 -20.66
N ALA A 120 -25.13 0.61 -20.52
CA ALA A 120 -25.32 -0.74 -21.02
C ALA A 120 -25.86 -1.63 -19.90
N PHE A 121 -27.15 -1.97 -19.96
CA PHE A 121 -27.75 -2.93 -19.04
C PHE A 121 -27.60 -4.35 -19.60
N GLU A 122 -27.06 -5.24 -18.79
CA GLU A 122 -26.82 -6.66 -19.09
C GLU A 122 -27.61 -7.54 -18.14
N VAL A 123 -28.48 -8.39 -18.67
CA VAL A 123 -29.28 -9.31 -17.86
C VAL A 123 -28.59 -10.67 -17.87
N GLN A 124 -27.95 -11.02 -16.76
CA GLN A 124 -27.19 -12.25 -16.64
C GLN A 124 -27.81 -13.20 -15.62
N LEU A 125 -28.73 -14.05 -16.09
CA LEU A 125 -29.45 -15.01 -15.25
C LEU A 125 -28.70 -16.35 -15.07
N SER A 126 -27.68 -16.62 -15.89
CA SER A 126 -26.82 -17.82 -15.75
C SER A 126 -25.60 -17.52 -14.88
N SER A 127 -25.04 -18.55 -14.25
CA SER A 127 -23.69 -18.44 -13.72
C SER A 127 -22.71 -18.07 -14.84
N GLN A 128 -21.78 -17.19 -14.50
CA GLN A 128 -20.70 -16.73 -15.35
C GLN A 128 -19.50 -16.45 -14.44
N THR A 129 -18.30 -16.74 -14.91
CA THR A 129 -17.10 -16.53 -14.09
C THR A 129 -16.85 -15.03 -13.90
N PRO A 130 -16.26 -14.61 -12.76
CA PRO A 130 -15.89 -13.22 -12.52
C PRO A 130 -15.06 -12.60 -13.65
N GLU A 131 -14.12 -13.35 -14.23
CA GLU A 131 -13.22 -12.87 -15.29
C GLU A 131 -14.00 -12.48 -16.55
N LYS A 132 -15.07 -13.21 -16.86
CA LYS A 132 -15.92 -12.85 -18.00
C LYS A 132 -16.75 -11.59 -17.71
N TYR A 133 -17.21 -11.37 -16.47
CA TYR A 133 -17.84 -10.09 -16.10
C TYR A 133 -16.85 -8.94 -16.29
N PHE A 134 -15.60 -9.10 -15.86
CA PHE A 134 -14.59 -8.05 -15.98
C PHE A 134 -14.25 -7.75 -17.44
N THR A 135 -13.99 -8.80 -18.23
CA THR A 135 -13.67 -8.65 -19.65
C THR A 135 -14.80 -7.98 -20.42
N ARG A 136 -16.06 -8.37 -20.17
CA ARG A 136 -17.24 -7.75 -20.79
C ARG A 136 -17.45 -6.32 -20.31
N SER A 137 -17.33 -6.08 -19.00
CA SER A 137 -17.44 -4.72 -18.43
C SER A 137 -16.40 -3.77 -19.01
N GLN A 138 -15.17 -4.24 -19.21
CA GLN A 138 -14.11 -3.45 -19.81
C GLN A 138 -14.49 -3.00 -21.23
N ARG A 139 -15.05 -3.89 -22.06
CA ARG A 139 -15.50 -3.56 -23.42
C ARG A 139 -16.55 -2.45 -23.43
N TYR A 140 -17.48 -2.46 -22.48
CA TYR A 140 -18.50 -1.41 -22.36
C TYR A 140 -17.86 -0.08 -21.99
N PHE A 141 -16.96 -0.07 -21.00
CA PHE A 141 -16.21 1.14 -20.63
C PHE A 141 -15.38 1.69 -21.80
N ASP A 142 -14.70 0.82 -22.55
CA ASP A 142 -13.93 1.21 -23.75
C ASP A 142 -14.83 1.82 -24.84
N SER A 143 -16.09 1.37 -24.89
CA SER A 143 -17.13 1.91 -25.78
C SER A 143 -17.89 3.11 -25.20
N ARG A 144 -17.41 3.68 -24.07
CA ARG A 144 -18.03 4.81 -23.35
C ARG A 144 -19.45 4.56 -22.87
N ALA A 145 -19.86 3.30 -22.72
CA ALA A 145 -21.12 2.93 -22.10
C ALA A 145 -20.88 2.44 -20.67
N PHE A 146 -21.58 3.02 -19.69
CA PHE A 146 -21.48 2.57 -18.30
C PHE A 146 -22.18 1.22 -18.13
N PRO A 147 -21.48 0.14 -17.75
CA PRO A 147 -22.10 -1.18 -17.68
C PRO A 147 -22.87 -1.38 -16.37
N VAL A 148 -24.02 -2.04 -16.45
CA VAL A 148 -24.83 -2.45 -15.30
C VAL A 148 -25.28 -3.89 -15.47
N TRP A 149 -24.85 -4.77 -14.56
CA TRP A 149 -25.22 -6.17 -14.57
C TRP A 149 -26.40 -6.44 -13.66
N LEU A 150 -27.54 -6.86 -14.20
CA LEU A 150 -28.67 -7.37 -13.44
C LEU A 150 -28.52 -8.88 -13.26
N ILE A 151 -28.38 -9.31 -12.01
CA ILE A 151 -28.11 -10.71 -11.67
C ILE A 151 -29.03 -11.20 -10.55
N PRO A 152 -29.35 -12.51 -10.51
CA PRO A 152 -30.24 -13.07 -9.48
C PRO A 152 -29.60 -13.12 -8.09
N ARG A 153 -28.27 -13.20 -8.00
CA ARG A 153 -27.53 -13.45 -6.75
C ARG A 153 -26.23 -12.68 -6.74
N GLN A 154 -25.78 -12.27 -5.56
CA GLN A 154 -24.51 -11.57 -5.36
C GLN A 154 -23.35 -12.34 -6.02
N LEU A 155 -22.45 -11.61 -6.69
CA LEU A 155 -21.19 -12.19 -7.17
C LEU A 155 -20.33 -12.62 -5.99
N GLU A 156 -19.61 -13.73 -6.16
CA GLU A 156 -18.56 -14.11 -5.22
C GLU A 156 -17.54 -12.97 -5.06
N TYR A 157 -16.95 -12.87 -3.87
CA TYR A 157 -15.98 -11.83 -3.60
C TYR A 157 -14.82 -11.91 -4.59
N HIS A 158 -14.56 -10.79 -5.25
CA HIS A 158 -13.39 -10.59 -6.08
C HIS A 158 -12.82 -9.19 -5.87
N GLU A 159 -11.51 -9.02 -6.02
CA GLU A 159 -10.83 -7.73 -5.82
C GLU A 159 -11.27 -6.70 -6.85
N THR A 160 -11.34 -7.10 -8.13
CA THR A 160 -11.98 -6.31 -9.20
C THR A 160 -13.49 -6.22 -8.97
N LYS A 161 -13.99 -4.99 -8.95
CA LYS A 161 -15.41 -4.67 -8.83
C LYS A 161 -15.99 -4.27 -10.19
N VAL A 162 -17.26 -4.61 -10.41
CA VAL A 162 -18.07 -4.20 -11.57
C VAL A 162 -19.46 -3.75 -11.09
N PRO A 163 -20.15 -2.84 -11.81
CA PRO A 163 -21.43 -2.33 -11.37
C PRO A 163 -22.51 -3.40 -11.51
N VAL A 164 -23.06 -3.83 -10.38
CA VAL A 164 -23.97 -4.98 -10.27
C VAL A 164 -25.21 -4.61 -9.48
N VAL A 165 -26.37 -5.00 -9.99
CA VAL A 165 -27.67 -4.92 -9.33
C VAL A 165 -28.17 -6.34 -9.08
N VAL A 166 -28.34 -6.69 -7.82
CA VAL A 166 -28.89 -7.99 -7.42
C VAL A 166 -30.41 -7.88 -7.29
N THR A 167 -31.14 -8.65 -8.11
CA THR A 167 -32.61 -8.55 -8.20
C THR A 167 -33.36 -9.70 -7.55
N GLY A 168 -32.69 -10.82 -7.27
CA GLY A 168 -33.34 -12.07 -6.85
C GLY A 168 -34.07 -12.82 -7.98
N PHE A 169 -34.32 -12.17 -9.12
CA PHE A 169 -35.05 -12.74 -10.25
C PHE A 169 -34.14 -13.58 -11.14
N GLY A 170 -34.41 -14.89 -11.22
CA GLY A 170 -33.57 -15.88 -11.89
C GLY A 170 -34.31 -16.74 -12.90
N LYS A 171 -33.61 -17.70 -13.54
CA LYS A 171 -34.16 -18.56 -14.61
C LYS A 171 -35.35 -19.44 -14.21
N THR A 172 -35.56 -19.64 -12.92
CA THR A 172 -36.65 -20.46 -12.36
C THR A 172 -37.80 -19.63 -11.82
N ALA A 173 -37.70 -18.30 -11.87
CA ALA A 173 -38.78 -17.42 -11.46
C ALA A 173 -39.93 -17.46 -12.47
N ASP A 174 -41.15 -17.25 -11.98
CA ASP A 174 -42.32 -17.05 -12.81
C ASP A 174 -42.19 -15.74 -13.58
N VAL A 175 -42.62 -15.75 -14.85
CA VAL A 175 -42.62 -14.55 -15.68
C VAL A 175 -43.98 -13.87 -15.51
N PRO A 176 -44.04 -12.61 -15.03
CA PRO A 176 -45.30 -11.91 -14.88
C PRO A 176 -45.95 -11.66 -16.24
N GLU A 177 -47.27 -11.45 -16.24
CA GLU A 177 -48.00 -11.10 -17.45
C GLU A 177 -47.63 -9.69 -17.93
N ASP A 178 -47.51 -8.74 -17.00
CA ASP A 178 -46.93 -7.43 -17.28
C ASP A 178 -45.45 -7.39 -16.88
N PRO A 179 -44.50 -7.30 -17.84
CA PRO A 179 -43.08 -7.15 -17.54
C PRO A 179 -42.77 -5.96 -16.63
N SER A 180 -43.60 -4.92 -16.61
CA SER A 180 -43.38 -3.74 -15.77
C SER A 180 -43.41 -4.05 -14.27
N GLU A 181 -44.04 -5.16 -13.86
CA GLU A 181 -44.00 -5.66 -12.47
C GLU A 181 -42.57 -5.98 -12.01
N LEU A 182 -41.66 -6.35 -12.92
CA LEU A 182 -40.26 -6.62 -12.60
C LEU A 182 -39.51 -5.36 -12.13
N LEU A 183 -40.04 -4.16 -12.36
CA LEU A 183 -39.45 -2.92 -11.87
C LEU A 183 -39.58 -2.77 -10.35
N ALA A 184 -40.52 -3.48 -9.73
CA ALA A 184 -40.69 -3.52 -8.27
C ALA A 184 -39.71 -4.49 -7.57
N LEU A 185 -38.95 -5.29 -8.33
CA LEU A 185 -37.91 -6.17 -7.77
C LEU A 185 -36.88 -5.36 -6.97
N PRO A 186 -36.31 -5.93 -5.90
CA PRO A 186 -35.27 -5.27 -5.14
C PRO A 186 -34.05 -4.93 -6.02
N ALA A 187 -33.38 -3.84 -5.72
CA ALA A 187 -32.15 -3.43 -6.40
C ALA A 187 -30.97 -3.41 -5.41
N GLY A 188 -30.39 -4.57 -5.12
CA GLY A 188 -29.18 -4.65 -4.29
C GLY A 188 -27.98 -4.08 -5.03
N GLN A 189 -27.60 -2.85 -4.73
CA GLN A 189 -26.50 -2.10 -5.37
C GLN A 189 -25.87 -1.08 -4.42
N ASN A 190 -24.69 -0.56 -4.77
CA ASN A 190 -23.95 0.40 -3.94
C ASN A 190 -23.31 1.57 -4.73
N PHE A 191 -23.81 1.87 -5.93
CA PHE A 191 -23.24 2.89 -6.82
C PHE A 191 -24.25 3.92 -7.32
N VAL A 192 -25.49 3.88 -6.85
CA VAL A 192 -26.51 4.92 -7.03
C VAL A 192 -27.14 5.23 -5.67
N MET A 193 -27.14 6.49 -5.27
CA MET A 193 -27.71 6.94 -4.00
C MET A 193 -29.23 7.15 -4.11
N ALA A 194 -29.97 6.13 -4.57
CA ALA A 194 -31.43 6.13 -4.63
C ALA A 194 -31.98 4.74 -5.02
N GLY A 195 -33.19 4.45 -4.51
CA GLY A 195 -34.06 3.38 -4.97
C GLY A 195 -33.77 2.01 -4.36
N ASP A 196 -34.76 1.44 -3.69
CA ASP A 196 -34.70 0.07 -3.17
C ASP A 196 -35.18 -0.97 -4.20
N ASN A 197 -35.65 -0.51 -5.37
CA ASN A 197 -36.15 -1.34 -6.46
C ASN A 197 -35.54 -0.98 -7.83
N VAL A 198 -35.67 -1.90 -8.80
CA VAL A 198 -35.06 -1.79 -10.13
C VAL A 198 -35.51 -0.53 -10.87
N GLY A 199 -36.80 -0.19 -10.86
CA GLY A 199 -37.32 0.99 -11.55
C GLY A 199 -36.74 2.29 -11.02
N ALA A 200 -36.79 2.48 -9.69
CA ALA A 200 -36.23 3.66 -9.03
C ALA A 200 -34.71 3.75 -9.20
N PHE A 201 -34.01 2.61 -9.21
CA PHE A 201 -32.59 2.55 -9.51
C PHE A 201 -32.28 3.02 -10.94
N VAL A 202 -32.99 2.51 -11.95
CA VAL A 202 -32.78 2.88 -13.36
C VAL A 202 -33.02 4.37 -13.55
N GLU A 203 -34.15 4.89 -13.07
CA GLU A 203 -34.47 6.31 -13.16
C GLU A 203 -33.39 7.19 -12.52
N ALA A 204 -32.97 6.85 -11.30
CA ALA A 204 -31.93 7.59 -10.61
C ALA A 204 -30.57 7.51 -11.32
N LEU A 205 -30.20 6.36 -11.86
CA LEU A 205 -28.97 6.18 -12.61
C LEU A 205 -28.94 7.07 -13.85
N LEU A 206 -30.03 7.11 -14.61
CA LEU A 206 -30.11 7.89 -15.85
C LEU A 206 -30.17 9.40 -15.58
N LEU A 207 -30.90 9.83 -14.55
CA LEU A 207 -31.04 11.25 -14.21
C LEU A 207 -29.80 11.82 -13.49
N LYS A 208 -29.24 11.08 -12.54
CA LYS A 208 -28.16 11.58 -11.66
C LYS A 208 -26.77 11.08 -12.05
N GLY A 209 -26.70 10.01 -12.84
CA GLY A 209 -25.45 9.32 -13.15
C GLY A 209 -24.96 8.39 -12.03
N PRO A 210 -24.00 7.51 -12.34
CA PRO A 210 -23.42 6.59 -11.37
C PRO A 210 -22.43 7.30 -10.43
N SER A 211 -22.46 6.94 -9.16
CA SER A 211 -21.43 7.28 -8.15
C SER A 211 -20.32 6.22 -8.08
N TRP A 212 -19.92 5.68 -9.23
CA TRP A 212 -18.97 4.56 -9.33
C TRP A 212 -17.52 4.98 -9.08
N GLN A 213 -16.96 4.59 -7.93
CA GLN A 213 -15.62 5.02 -7.49
C GLN A 213 -14.49 4.09 -7.94
N HIS A 214 -14.81 2.85 -8.35
CA HIS A 214 -13.77 1.86 -8.64
C HIS A 214 -13.12 2.03 -10.02
N GLY A 215 -13.73 2.79 -10.94
CA GLY A 215 -13.26 2.90 -12.32
C GLY A 215 -13.36 1.59 -13.10
N THR A 216 -12.61 1.48 -14.19
CA THR A 216 -12.65 0.30 -15.08
C THR A 216 -11.92 -0.90 -14.47
N PRO A 217 -12.27 -2.15 -14.85
CA PRO A 217 -11.51 -3.33 -14.45
C PRO A 217 -9.99 -3.22 -14.70
N HIS A 218 -9.60 -2.65 -15.85
CA HIS A 218 -8.18 -2.43 -16.18
C HIS A 218 -7.53 -1.41 -15.24
N ALA A 219 -8.18 -0.26 -14.97
CA ALA A 219 -7.66 0.74 -14.04
C ALA A 219 -7.47 0.17 -12.62
N GLN A 220 -8.38 -0.69 -12.17
CA GLN A 220 -8.25 -1.39 -10.89
C GLN A 220 -7.05 -2.35 -10.87
N ALA A 221 -6.83 -3.09 -11.96
CA ALA A 221 -5.68 -4.00 -12.09
C ALA A 221 -4.34 -3.23 -12.06
N GLU A 222 -4.25 -2.13 -12.80
CA GLU A 222 -3.05 -1.28 -12.80
C GLU A 222 -2.80 -0.66 -11.42
N ALA A 223 -3.85 -0.18 -10.74
CA ALA A 223 -3.74 0.36 -9.38
C ALA A 223 -3.21 -0.68 -8.38
N ARG A 224 -3.68 -1.92 -8.45
CA ARG A 224 -3.18 -3.01 -7.59
C ARG A 224 -1.73 -3.36 -7.90
N LYS A 225 -1.35 -3.43 -9.18
CA LYS A 225 0.03 -3.68 -9.59
C LYS A 225 0.97 -2.59 -9.05
N ALA A 226 0.60 -1.32 -9.21
CA ALA A 226 1.36 -0.20 -8.68
C ALA A 226 1.49 -0.24 -7.15
N ALA A 227 0.41 -0.60 -6.44
CA ALA A 227 0.45 -0.76 -4.98
C ALA A 227 1.38 -1.91 -4.55
N ALA A 228 1.37 -3.04 -5.25
CA ALA A 228 2.25 -4.17 -4.98
C ALA A 228 3.72 -3.82 -5.22
N GLU A 229 4.03 -3.11 -6.31
CA GLU A 229 5.39 -2.63 -6.61
C GLU A 229 5.88 -1.64 -5.55
N ALA A 230 5.04 -0.71 -5.11
CA ALA A 230 5.37 0.23 -4.04
C ALA A 230 5.63 -0.49 -2.69
N ALA A 231 4.82 -1.49 -2.35
CA ALA A 231 5.01 -2.29 -1.14
C ALA A 231 6.32 -3.10 -1.19
N ALA A 232 6.63 -3.70 -2.34
CA ALA A 232 7.89 -4.41 -2.54
C ALA A 232 9.10 -3.49 -2.42
N ALA A 233 9.04 -2.28 -3.00
CA ALA A 233 10.09 -1.27 -2.88
C ALA A 233 10.28 -0.80 -1.42
N ALA A 234 9.20 -0.60 -0.67
CA ALA A 234 9.26 -0.24 0.75
C ALA A 234 9.88 -1.36 1.60
N ALA A 235 9.50 -2.62 1.36
CA ALA A 235 10.09 -3.77 2.05
C ALA A 235 11.59 -3.93 1.77
N GLU A 236 12.00 -3.70 0.52
CA GLU A 236 13.41 -3.71 0.12
C GLU A 236 14.20 -2.58 0.80
N ALA A 237 13.63 -1.37 0.86
CA ALA A 237 14.26 -0.24 1.54
C ALA A 237 14.43 -0.52 3.04
N GLU A 238 13.42 -1.09 3.70
CA GLU A 238 13.50 -1.48 5.11
C GLU A 238 14.57 -2.54 5.34
N ARG A 239 14.64 -3.57 4.48
CA ARG A 239 15.68 -4.60 4.55
C ARG A 239 17.08 -4.00 4.44
N ARG A 240 17.30 -3.07 3.50
CA ARG A 240 18.59 -2.37 3.34
C ARG A 240 18.94 -1.53 4.58
N ASN A 241 17.94 -0.86 5.16
CA ASN A 241 18.13 -0.10 6.39
C ASN A 241 18.54 -1.01 7.56
N GLN A 242 17.85 -2.14 7.75
CA GLN A 242 18.20 -3.12 8.79
C GLN A 242 19.60 -3.70 8.60
N GLU A 243 19.99 -4.02 7.37
CA GLU A 243 21.33 -4.51 7.07
C GLU A 243 22.41 -3.44 7.33
N ALA A 244 22.16 -2.19 6.95
CA ALA A 244 23.06 -1.07 7.25
C ALA A 244 23.23 -0.87 8.76
N ILE A 245 22.14 -0.99 9.55
CA ILE A 245 22.20 -0.91 11.01
C ILE A 245 23.03 -2.07 11.59
N LYS A 246 22.83 -3.31 11.11
CA LYS A 246 23.62 -4.48 11.54
C LYS A 246 25.11 -4.27 11.26
N GLN A 247 25.45 -3.81 10.06
CA GLN A 247 26.84 -3.52 9.70
C GLN A 247 27.44 -2.42 10.57
N ALA A 248 26.69 -1.36 10.87
CA ALA A 248 27.14 -0.30 11.77
C ALA A 248 27.39 -0.81 13.21
N ILE A 249 26.57 -1.75 13.71
CA ILE A 249 26.81 -2.40 15.01
C ILE A 249 28.11 -3.21 15.00
N VAL A 250 28.38 -3.95 13.93
CA VAL A 250 29.64 -4.71 13.78
C VAL A 250 30.84 -3.76 13.82
N VAL A 251 30.82 -2.71 12.98
CA VAL A 251 31.89 -1.71 12.93
C VAL A 251 32.15 -1.07 14.28
N MET A 252 31.10 -0.65 14.99
CA MET A 252 31.26 -0.06 16.32
C MET A 252 31.86 -1.06 17.32
N ASN A 253 31.47 -2.33 17.27
CA ASN A 253 32.05 -3.36 18.14
C ASN A 253 33.53 -3.63 17.85
N ASP A 254 33.91 -3.62 16.58
CA ASP A 254 35.31 -3.79 16.16
C ASP A 254 36.17 -2.61 16.63
N LEU A 255 35.60 -1.39 16.62
CA LEU A 255 36.24 -0.17 17.13
C LEU A 255 36.16 -0.02 18.65
N SER A 256 35.45 -0.92 19.36
CA SER A 256 35.32 -0.84 20.81
C SER A 256 36.30 -1.78 21.52
N ALA A 257 36.76 -1.37 22.70
CA ALA A 257 37.69 -2.14 23.53
C ALA A 257 37.33 -1.99 25.01
N SER A 258 37.62 -3.02 25.81
CA SER A 258 37.48 -2.90 27.25
C SER A 258 38.61 -2.03 27.82
N PRO A 259 38.34 -1.09 28.72
CA PRO A 259 39.36 -0.29 29.40
C PRO A 259 40.47 -1.14 30.02
N ALA A 260 40.12 -2.31 30.58
CA ALA A 260 41.09 -3.26 31.12
C ALA A 260 42.06 -3.84 30.07
N SER A 261 41.60 -4.07 28.83
CA SER A 261 42.48 -4.52 27.74
C SER A 261 43.43 -3.44 27.25
N ALA A 262 43.03 -2.17 27.31
CA ALA A 262 43.83 -1.04 26.82
C ALA A 262 44.81 -0.49 27.87
N PHE A 263 44.42 -0.46 29.14
CA PHE A 263 45.15 0.22 30.22
C PHE A 263 45.49 -0.70 31.42
N GLY A 264 45.19 -2.00 31.32
CA GLY A 264 45.35 -2.96 32.41
C GLY A 264 44.18 -2.95 33.41
N GLN A 265 44.12 -3.97 34.27
CA GLN A 265 43.07 -4.06 35.29
C GLN A 265 43.24 -2.96 36.34
N HIS A 266 42.31 -2.02 36.36
CA HIS A 266 42.28 -0.94 37.33
C HIS A 266 40.83 -0.60 37.70
N THR A 267 40.55 -0.55 39.00
CA THR A 267 39.21 -0.26 39.54
C THR A 267 39.34 0.78 40.65
N VAL A 268 38.55 1.84 40.58
CA VAL A 268 38.49 2.85 41.64
C VAL A 268 37.39 2.53 42.66
N ARG A 269 37.59 2.95 43.91
CA ARG A 269 36.56 2.83 44.94
C ARG A 269 35.43 3.82 44.68
N THR A 270 34.19 3.36 44.74
CA THR A 270 32.96 4.16 44.64
C THR A 270 32.25 4.22 46.00
N GLN A 271 31.18 5.04 46.10
CA GLN A 271 30.29 4.99 47.27
C GLN A 271 29.71 3.58 47.47
N ALA A 272 29.28 3.26 48.69
CA ALA A 272 29.03 1.91 49.22
C ALA A 272 28.15 0.99 48.33
N ASP A 273 27.39 1.54 47.38
CA ASP A 273 26.46 0.77 46.56
C ASP A 273 26.57 1.02 45.04
N THR A 274 27.66 1.60 44.50
CA THR A 274 27.71 1.97 43.06
C THR A 274 28.73 1.17 42.24
N TYR A 275 28.27 0.45 41.22
CA TYR A 275 29.14 -0.20 40.23
C TYR A 275 29.13 0.57 38.91
N ILE A 276 30.31 0.70 38.28
CA ILE A 276 30.49 1.43 37.02
C ILE A 276 31.29 0.58 36.05
N TRP A 277 30.75 0.35 34.87
CA TRP A 277 31.43 -0.31 33.75
C TRP A 277 31.73 0.71 32.66
N GLY A 278 32.88 0.56 32.01
CA GLY A 278 33.31 1.41 30.92
C GLY A 278 33.57 0.62 29.66
N SER A 279 33.38 1.27 28.52
CA SER A 279 33.85 0.80 27.21
C SER A 279 34.52 1.95 26.47
N LEU A 280 35.65 1.66 25.84
CA LEU A 280 36.31 2.58 24.92
C LEU A 280 35.68 2.38 23.54
N THR A 281 35.30 3.46 22.88
CA THR A 281 34.71 3.43 21.53
C THR A 281 35.09 4.70 20.77
N CYS A 282 34.79 4.77 19.47
CA CYS A 282 35.04 5.95 18.65
C CYS A 282 33.75 6.68 18.29
N CYS A 283 33.82 8.00 18.11
CA CYS A 283 32.72 8.75 17.55
C CYS A 283 32.46 8.34 16.10
N TRP A 284 31.20 8.09 15.74
CA TRP A 284 30.84 7.69 14.36
C TRP A 284 31.04 8.80 13.31
N ASP A 285 31.14 10.07 13.72
CA ASP A 285 31.27 11.22 12.80
C ASP A 285 32.72 11.70 12.67
N CYS A 286 33.45 11.82 13.79
CA CYS A 286 34.82 12.38 13.81
C CYS A 286 35.92 11.36 14.16
N ASP A 287 35.58 10.09 14.38
CA ASP A 287 36.49 9.00 14.73
C ASP A 287 37.30 9.19 16.03
N GLU A 288 37.09 10.27 16.78
CA GLU A 288 37.78 10.53 18.04
C GLU A 288 37.43 9.47 19.11
N PRO A 289 38.44 8.88 19.78
CA PRO A 289 38.21 7.90 20.83
C PRO A 289 37.60 8.56 22.07
N MET A 290 36.68 7.85 22.71
CA MET A 290 36.04 8.30 23.93
C MET A 290 35.65 7.13 24.83
N LEU A 291 35.50 7.45 26.12
CA LEU A 291 35.01 6.52 27.14
C LEU A 291 33.50 6.72 27.35
N VAL A 292 32.73 5.66 27.15
CA VAL A 292 31.31 5.57 27.54
C VAL A 292 31.15 4.65 28.75
N TRP A 293 30.06 4.80 29.51
CA TRP A 293 29.86 4.03 30.75
C TRP A 293 28.41 3.58 31.00
N ASP A 294 28.26 2.53 31.79
CA ASP A 294 27.01 2.09 32.43
C ASP A 294 27.22 2.12 33.94
N ALA A 295 26.23 2.58 34.70
CA ALA A 295 26.34 2.70 36.15
C ALA A 295 25.08 2.18 36.83
N ARG A 296 25.26 1.45 37.94
CA ARG A 296 24.17 0.80 38.67
C ARG A 296 24.36 0.88 40.17
N THR A 297 23.25 1.08 40.87
CA THR A 297 23.20 0.91 42.32
C THR A 297 22.94 -0.55 42.67
N TRP A 298 23.62 -1.06 43.70
CA TRP A 298 23.40 -2.38 44.28
C TRP A 298 22.40 -2.27 45.43
N ALA A 299 21.39 -3.15 45.47
CA ALA A 299 20.50 -3.31 46.61
C ALA A 299 21.07 -4.34 47.59
N TRP A 300 21.10 -3.98 48.88
CA TRP A 300 21.66 -4.77 49.99
C TRP A 300 21.29 -6.27 49.91
N GLY A 301 22.31 -7.14 49.93
CA GLY A 301 22.17 -8.60 50.04
C GLY A 301 22.31 -9.43 48.75
N GLY A 302 22.47 -8.81 47.58
CA GLY A 302 22.70 -9.52 46.29
C GLY A 302 24.18 -9.72 45.91
N GLY A 303 24.50 -10.51 44.88
CA GLY A 303 25.86 -10.49 44.28
C GLY A 303 26.13 -9.24 43.43
N MET A 304 27.34 -9.10 42.88
CA MET A 304 27.68 -8.04 41.91
C MET A 304 26.62 -7.98 40.78
N PRO A 305 26.10 -6.79 40.41
CA PRO A 305 25.11 -6.70 39.34
C PRO A 305 25.69 -7.12 37.99
N ASN A 306 24.90 -7.84 37.17
CA ASN A 306 25.26 -8.11 35.78
C ASN A 306 25.22 -6.82 34.95
N LEU A 307 26.18 -6.67 34.03
CA LEU A 307 26.17 -5.63 33.01
C LEU A 307 24.93 -5.80 32.11
N LYS A 308 24.13 -4.75 31.97
CA LYS A 308 22.99 -4.72 31.03
C LYS A 308 22.78 -3.29 30.54
N VAL A 309 23.45 -2.93 29.46
CA VAL A 309 23.33 -1.60 28.89
C VAL A 309 21.94 -1.45 28.26
N LYS A 310 21.17 -0.44 28.68
CA LYS A 310 19.83 -0.20 28.16
C LYS A 310 19.89 0.49 26.80
N SER A 311 18.99 0.12 25.88
CA SER A 311 18.83 0.76 24.56
C SER A 311 18.07 2.10 24.64
N GLU A 312 17.28 2.30 25.69
CA GLU A 312 16.49 3.51 25.94
C GLU A 312 17.11 4.41 27.00
N VAL A 313 16.93 5.72 26.85
CA VAL A 313 17.42 6.73 27.79
C VAL A 313 16.27 7.51 28.41
N ASP A 314 16.12 7.37 29.73
CA ASP A 314 15.26 8.23 30.53
C ASP A 314 15.99 9.54 30.92
N ARG A 315 15.23 10.61 31.20
CA ARG A 315 15.74 11.92 31.65
C ARG A 315 16.50 11.85 32.97
N LYS A 316 16.30 10.79 33.77
CA LYS A 316 16.95 10.54 35.06
C LYS A 316 17.87 9.32 34.98
N ARG A 317 18.85 9.34 34.08
CA ARG A 317 19.90 8.31 34.04
C ARG A 317 20.82 8.46 35.25
N PHE A 318 20.99 7.37 36.01
CA PHE A 318 21.95 7.31 37.10
C PHE A 318 23.39 7.48 36.60
N GLU A 319 23.64 7.15 35.34
CA GLU A 319 24.90 7.37 34.63
C GLU A 319 25.29 8.86 34.58
N ASN A 320 24.33 9.78 34.66
CA ASN A 320 24.56 11.22 34.71
C ASN A 320 24.70 11.77 36.15
N HIS A 321 24.73 10.89 37.16
CA HIS A 321 24.88 11.31 38.55
C HIS A 321 26.31 11.84 38.81
N PRO A 322 26.48 12.96 39.56
CA PRO A 322 27.80 13.55 39.81
C PRO A 322 28.85 12.57 40.35
N GLU A 323 28.45 11.63 41.22
CA GLU A 323 29.35 10.60 41.76
C GLU A 323 29.88 9.63 40.69
N VAL A 324 29.05 9.28 39.70
CA VAL A 324 29.48 8.43 38.58
C VAL A 324 30.54 9.17 37.76
N HIS A 325 30.31 10.45 37.46
CA HIS A 325 31.28 11.28 36.75
C HIS A 325 32.60 11.41 37.52
N ARG A 326 32.56 11.62 38.85
CA ARG A 326 33.77 11.70 39.70
C ARG A 326 34.57 10.41 39.67
N ALA A 327 33.90 9.26 39.76
CA ALA A 327 34.56 7.97 39.71
C ALA A 327 35.18 7.69 38.33
N VAL A 328 34.50 8.04 37.24
CA VAL A 328 35.06 7.94 35.88
C VAL A 328 36.28 8.85 35.73
N ASP A 329 36.23 10.10 36.20
CA ASP A 329 37.37 11.03 36.16
C ASP A 329 38.55 10.54 37.00
N HIS A 330 38.27 9.99 38.18
CA HIS A 330 39.29 9.41 39.03
C HIS A 330 39.98 8.22 38.34
N TRP A 331 39.20 7.34 37.72
CA TRP A 331 39.74 6.23 36.95
C TRP A 331 40.65 6.71 35.81
N ILE A 332 40.18 7.67 34.99
CA ILE A 332 40.98 8.25 33.89
C ILE A 332 42.31 8.80 34.41
N LYS A 333 42.28 9.55 35.52
CA LYS A 333 43.48 10.13 36.13
C LYS A 333 44.43 9.05 36.67
N ALA A 334 43.89 8.02 37.30
CA ALA A 334 44.67 6.97 37.94
C ALA A 334 45.41 6.08 36.93
N VAL A 335 44.78 5.75 35.80
CA VAL A 335 45.42 5.00 34.71
C VAL A 335 46.18 5.88 33.72
N ARG A 336 46.12 7.21 33.88
CA ARG A 336 46.67 8.21 32.92
C ARG A 336 46.19 7.96 31.50
N ALA A 337 44.90 7.66 31.35
CA ALA A 337 44.34 7.32 30.04
C ALA A 337 44.30 8.56 29.12
N ASP A 338 44.80 8.40 27.90
CA ASP A 338 44.73 9.40 26.83
C ASP A 338 43.39 9.27 26.07
N VAL A 339 42.28 9.42 26.80
CA VAL A 339 40.93 9.33 26.25
C VAL A 339 40.00 10.28 26.98
N LYS A 340 39.14 10.98 26.23
CA LYS A 340 38.12 11.86 26.81
C LYS A 340 36.89 11.03 27.18
N LYS A 341 36.27 11.28 28.34
CA LYS A 341 34.94 10.72 28.62
C LYS A 341 33.89 11.40 27.74
N ALA A 342 32.91 10.63 27.26
CA ALA A 342 31.74 11.18 26.59
C ALA A 342 30.97 12.12 27.53
N VAL A 343 30.15 13.02 26.97
CA VAL A 343 29.27 13.91 27.75
C VAL A 343 27.85 13.37 27.69
N ILE A 344 27.08 13.43 28.78
CA ILE A 344 25.65 13.09 28.74
C ILE A 344 24.85 14.39 28.66
N GLU A 345 24.16 14.61 27.54
CA GLU A 345 23.36 15.82 27.31
C GLU A 345 21.91 15.51 26.95
N ASN A 346 21.03 16.49 27.19
CA ASN A 346 19.63 16.42 26.75
C ASN A 346 19.52 16.82 25.28
N ARG A 347 19.00 15.90 24.45
CA ARG A 347 18.73 16.08 23.03
C ARG A 347 17.23 16.02 22.77
N ARG A 348 16.79 16.66 21.69
CA ARG A 348 15.40 16.65 21.24
C ARG A 348 15.29 15.85 19.94
N THR A 349 14.46 14.81 19.93
CA THR A 349 14.22 14.05 18.71
C THR A 349 13.37 14.89 17.75
N LYS A 350 13.81 14.97 16.48
CA LYS A 350 13.08 15.67 15.42
C LYS A 350 11.74 15.00 15.08
N ALA A 351 11.65 13.68 15.24
CA ALA A 351 10.47 12.91 14.85
C ALA A 351 9.31 13.03 15.85
N SER A 352 9.60 12.97 17.17
CA SER A 352 8.56 12.98 18.21
C SER A 352 8.58 14.23 19.09
N GLY A 353 9.56 15.11 18.92
CA GLY A 353 9.72 16.32 19.72
C GLY A 353 10.10 16.08 21.19
N ARG A 354 10.21 14.82 21.63
CA ARG A 354 10.55 14.43 23.00
C ARG A 354 12.02 14.73 23.33
N TYR A 355 12.28 15.05 24.59
CA TYR A 355 13.64 15.17 25.11
C TYR A 355 14.11 13.81 25.63
N TYR A 356 15.36 13.46 25.32
CA TYR A 356 16.05 12.27 25.83
C TYR A 356 17.49 12.64 26.17
N SER A 357 18.09 12.02 27.17
CA SER A 357 19.53 12.17 27.41
C SER A 357 20.33 11.25 26.48
N ALA A 358 21.54 11.60 26.10
CA ALA A 358 22.38 10.73 25.29
C ALA A 358 23.85 11.00 25.51
N PHE A 359 24.69 10.01 25.24
CA PHE A 359 26.12 10.24 25.13
C PHE A 359 26.42 11.11 23.91
N VAL A 360 27.34 12.03 24.08
CA VAL A 360 27.75 13.02 23.10
C VAL A 360 29.27 12.98 23.00
N CYS A 361 29.77 13.01 21.76
CA CYS A 361 31.20 13.07 21.51
C CYS A 361 31.78 14.39 22.06
N PRO A 362 32.81 14.33 22.92
CA PRO A 362 33.40 15.53 23.53
C PRO A 362 34.20 16.37 22.53
N SER A 363 34.47 15.86 21.33
CA SER A 363 35.26 16.54 20.30
C SER A 363 34.41 17.23 19.23
N CYS A 364 33.26 16.68 18.85
CA CYS A 364 32.43 17.20 17.75
C CYS A 364 30.95 17.44 18.10
N ASP A 365 30.55 17.24 19.36
CA ASP A 365 29.17 17.42 19.84
C ASP A 365 28.12 16.51 19.19
N ARG A 366 28.53 15.47 18.46
CA ARG A 366 27.58 14.52 17.86
C ARG A 366 27.05 13.54 18.89
N THR A 367 25.74 13.35 18.85
CA THR A 367 25.05 12.34 19.65
C THR A 367 25.46 10.94 19.21
N MET A 368 25.84 10.12 20.19
CA MET A 368 26.01 8.69 20.06
C MET A 368 24.67 8.02 20.36
N GLY A 369 24.17 7.23 19.40
CA GLY A 369 22.92 6.52 19.56
C GLY A 369 23.01 5.52 20.72
N GLN A 370 22.17 5.68 21.75
CA GLN A 370 22.16 4.75 22.88
C GLN A 370 21.88 3.31 22.44
N PHE A 371 21.04 3.12 21.40
CA PHE A 371 20.85 1.83 20.77
C PHE A 371 22.18 1.17 20.38
N PHE A 372 23.06 1.90 19.68
CA PHE A 372 24.38 1.40 19.31
C PHE A 372 25.21 1.08 20.55
N ILE A 373 25.30 1.98 21.54
CA ILE A 373 26.05 1.73 22.78
C ILE A 373 25.55 0.47 23.51
N SER A 374 24.24 0.22 23.49
CA SER A 374 23.64 -1.00 24.08
C SER A 374 23.99 -2.29 23.32
N CYS A 375 24.41 -2.17 22.06
CA CYS A 375 24.86 -3.29 21.23
C CYS A 375 26.39 -3.52 21.33
N ILE A 376 27.12 -2.75 22.14
CA ILE A 376 28.53 -3.05 22.43
C ILE A 376 28.59 -4.37 23.19
N ARG A 377 29.32 -5.35 22.65
CA ARG A 377 29.41 -6.71 23.19
C ARG A 377 29.96 -6.70 24.63
N PRO A 378 29.45 -7.56 25.53
CA PRO A 378 29.84 -7.55 26.94
C PRO A 378 31.35 -7.64 27.20
N GLU A 379 32.10 -8.40 26.38
CA GLU A 379 33.57 -8.52 26.50
C GLU A 379 34.34 -7.23 26.21
N LYS A 380 33.68 -6.23 25.60
CA LYS A 380 34.24 -4.90 25.36
C LYS A 380 33.99 -3.94 26.51
N TRP A 381 33.45 -4.43 27.63
CA TRP A 381 33.24 -3.66 28.85
C TRP A 381 34.14 -4.18 29.98
N SER A 382 34.62 -3.28 30.83
CA SER A 382 35.29 -3.66 32.08
C SER A 382 34.87 -2.76 33.23
N LEU A 383 35.01 -3.26 34.45
CA LEU A 383 34.69 -2.53 35.66
C LEU A 383 35.68 -1.35 35.82
N LEU A 384 35.14 -0.14 35.95
CA LEU A 384 35.90 1.07 36.28
C LEU A 384 35.85 1.35 37.78
N GLY A 385 34.70 1.09 38.40
CA GLY A 385 34.46 1.43 39.80
C GLY A 385 33.59 0.40 40.53
N SER A 386 33.93 0.14 41.79
CA SER A 386 33.23 -0.81 42.65
C SER A 386 33.31 -0.44 44.13
N PRO A 387 32.26 -0.72 44.93
CA PRO A 387 32.26 -0.47 46.36
C PRO A 387 33.20 -1.42 47.13
N ALA A 388 33.49 -2.59 46.55
CA ALA A 388 34.25 -3.67 47.19
C ALA A 388 35.77 -3.54 47.09
N VAL A 389 36.29 -2.51 46.42
CA VAL A 389 37.74 -2.29 46.30
C VAL A 389 38.29 -1.71 47.60
N ALA A 390 39.06 -2.51 48.34
CA ALA A 390 39.93 -1.99 49.40
C ALA A 390 40.98 -1.06 48.77
N PRO A 391 41.30 0.10 49.39
CA PRO A 391 42.36 0.96 48.89
C PRO A 391 43.65 0.15 48.81
N GLN A 392 44.22 -0.01 47.61
CA GLN A 392 45.56 -0.56 47.51
C GLN A 392 46.51 0.39 48.25
N PRO A 393 47.35 -0.09 49.18
CA PRO A 393 48.38 0.75 49.74
C PRO A 393 49.24 1.25 48.58
N LEU A 394 49.44 2.57 48.52
CA LEU A 394 50.43 3.20 47.66
C LEU A 394 51.78 2.57 48.00
N THR A 395 52.18 1.54 47.28
CA THR A 395 53.56 1.08 47.33
C THR A 395 54.38 2.21 46.72
N PRO A 396 55.38 2.75 47.44
CA PRO A 396 56.27 3.73 46.85
C PRO A 396 56.91 3.07 45.63
N VAL A 397 56.68 3.68 44.47
CA VAL A 397 57.31 3.31 43.22
C VAL A 397 58.80 3.50 43.41
N VAL A 398 59.52 2.42 43.71
CA VAL A 398 60.96 2.36 43.48
C VAL A 398 61.13 2.44 41.98
N GLN A 399 61.55 3.62 41.51
CA GLN A 399 61.92 3.84 40.12
C GLN A 399 63.12 2.95 39.78
N LYS A 400 62.85 1.75 39.27
CA LYS A 400 63.80 1.11 38.35
C LYS A 400 63.62 1.77 36.98
N PRO A 401 64.70 2.10 36.25
CA PRO A 401 64.59 2.60 34.89
C PRO A 401 64.00 1.47 34.02
N VAL A 402 62.70 1.55 33.78
CA VAL A 402 61.99 0.69 32.83
C VAL A 402 62.15 1.34 31.47
N TRP A 403 62.80 0.63 30.55
CA TRP A 403 62.82 0.96 29.14
C TRP A 403 61.39 1.21 28.62
N PRO A 404 61.19 2.13 27.66
CA PRO A 404 59.86 2.49 27.22
C PRO A 404 59.10 1.24 26.74
N PRO A 405 57.88 1.00 27.23
CA PRO A 405 57.04 -0.06 26.67
C PRO A 405 56.76 0.25 25.19
N PRO A 406 56.61 -0.78 24.33
CA PRO A 406 56.22 -0.55 22.95
C PRO A 406 54.88 0.20 22.93
N ALA A 407 54.77 1.21 22.07
CA ALA A 407 53.56 1.98 21.89
C ALA A 407 52.37 1.05 21.63
N VAL A 408 51.38 1.05 22.52
CA VAL A 408 50.10 0.39 22.26
C VAL A 408 49.41 1.19 21.16
N VAL A 409 49.47 0.63 19.95
CA VAL A 409 48.75 1.16 18.79
C VAL A 409 47.27 0.84 18.98
N VAL A 410 46.50 1.83 19.46
CA VAL A 410 45.09 1.92 19.07
C VAL A 410 45.09 1.96 17.55
N PRO A 411 44.35 1.10 16.83
CA PRO A 411 44.36 1.12 15.37
C PRO A 411 43.76 2.44 14.89
N LYS A 412 44.61 3.44 14.70
CA LYS A 412 44.34 4.54 13.78
C LYS A 412 44.20 3.90 12.42
N ARG A 413 43.04 4.10 11.80
CA ARG A 413 42.88 3.87 10.36
C ARG A 413 44.04 4.59 9.68
N ALA A 414 44.75 3.88 8.80
CA ALA A 414 45.91 4.42 8.09
C ALA A 414 45.61 5.84 7.59
N ALA A 415 46.54 6.76 7.86
CA ALA A 415 46.38 8.18 7.56
C ALA A 415 45.87 8.35 6.13
N ALA A 416 44.64 8.85 6.00
CA ALA A 416 44.20 9.41 4.73
C ALA A 416 45.11 10.60 4.41
N ALA A 417 45.57 10.64 3.16
CA ALA A 417 46.27 11.75 2.54
C ALA A 417 45.68 13.12 2.96
N PRO A 418 46.50 14.21 2.97
CA PRO A 418 46.11 15.51 3.49
C PRO A 418 44.72 15.93 2.97
N ALA A 419 43.91 16.45 3.89
CA ALA A 419 42.50 16.81 3.74
C ALA A 419 42.15 17.22 2.30
N THR A 420 41.70 16.24 1.52
CA THR A 420 41.10 16.53 0.22
C THR A 420 39.77 17.19 0.51
N ARG A 421 39.60 18.42 0.01
CA ARG A 421 38.34 19.18 0.05
C ARG A 421 37.18 18.21 -0.14
N THR A 422 36.30 18.09 0.86
CA THR A 422 35.23 17.10 0.83
C THR A 422 34.36 17.41 -0.37
N ARG A 423 34.36 16.56 -1.40
CA ARG A 423 33.54 16.75 -2.59
C ARG A 423 32.09 16.35 -2.31
N CYS A 424 31.15 17.09 -2.87
CA CYS A 424 29.73 16.77 -2.86
C CYS A 424 29.53 15.40 -3.52
N ARG A 425 28.88 14.45 -2.82
CA ARG A 425 28.64 13.10 -3.37
C ARG A 425 27.71 13.09 -4.59
N ILE A 426 26.93 14.15 -4.79
CA ILE A 426 25.97 14.26 -5.89
C ILE A 426 26.61 14.95 -7.10
N HIS A 427 27.32 16.06 -6.88
CA HIS A 427 27.82 16.92 -7.96
C HIS A 427 29.34 16.84 -8.18
N GLY A 428 30.09 16.19 -7.28
CA GLY A 428 31.54 16.02 -7.41
C GLY A 428 32.38 17.27 -7.13
N ASP A 429 31.77 18.45 -6.97
CA ASP A 429 32.45 19.71 -6.63
C ASP A 429 32.83 19.78 -5.14
N PRO A 430 33.85 20.55 -4.74
CA PRO A 430 34.12 20.84 -3.33
C PRO A 430 32.83 21.32 -2.62
N LYS A 431 32.53 20.77 -1.44
CA LYS A 431 31.30 21.10 -0.69
C LYS A 431 31.14 22.60 -0.40
N GLU A 432 32.24 23.34 -0.31
CA GLU A 432 32.30 24.79 -0.09
C GLU A 432 31.84 25.59 -1.33
N GLU A 433 31.98 25.00 -2.51
CA GLU A 433 31.65 25.60 -3.81
C GLU A 433 30.32 25.05 -4.37
N CYS A 434 29.80 23.95 -3.80
CA CYS A 434 28.55 23.33 -4.20
C CYS A 434 27.34 24.07 -3.62
N ASP A 435 26.56 24.73 -4.49
CA ASP A 435 25.37 25.49 -4.10
C ASP A 435 24.33 24.66 -3.32
N TRP A 436 24.19 23.37 -3.64
CA TRP A 436 23.31 22.46 -2.91
C TRP A 436 23.79 22.20 -1.48
N CYS A 437 25.10 21.99 -1.28
CA CYS A 437 25.65 21.79 0.06
C CYS A 437 25.69 23.08 0.89
N GLN A 438 25.69 24.26 0.23
CA GLN A 438 25.71 25.58 0.86
C GLN A 438 24.30 26.22 0.97
N ASN A 439 23.23 25.51 0.61
CA ASN A 439 21.85 26.03 0.57
C ASN A 439 21.70 27.36 -0.21
N ARG A 440 22.48 27.53 -1.29
CA ARG A 440 22.38 28.70 -2.16
C ARG A 440 21.27 28.51 -3.20
N PRO A 441 20.56 29.57 -3.61
CA PRO A 441 19.50 29.46 -4.62
C PRO A 441 20.07 29.02 -5.97
N SER A 442 19.42 28.05 -6.62
CA SER A 442 19.84 27.56 -7.94
C SER A 442 19.61 28.63 -9.03
N PRO A 443 20.63 28.99 -9.83
CA PRO A 443 20.46 29.92 -10.95
C PRO A 443 19.49 29.44 -12.04
N ARG A 444 19.25 28.12 -12.12
CA ARG A 444 18.38 27.50 -13.14
C ARG A 444 16.93 27.30 -12.70
N LEU A 445 16.64 27.34 -11.40
CA LEU A 445 15.31 26.99 -10.87
C LEU A 445 14.63 28.06 -10.01
N GLY A 446 15.30 29.20 -9.74
CA GLY A 446 14.67 30.36 -9.10
C GLY A 446 14.10 30.11 -7.69
N ARG A 447 14.41 28.97 -7.06
CA ARG A 447 14.01 28.61 -5.70
C ARG A 447 15.21 28.05 -4.93
N ARG A 448 15.19 28.25 -3.60
CA ARG A 448 16.15 27.62 -2.69
C ARG A 448 15.89 26.11 -2.66
N TYR A 449 16.96 25.32 -2.74
CA TYR A 449 16.91 23.86 -2.62
C TYR A 449 16.36 23.40 -1.27
#